data_AF-A0A920BQA4-F1
#
_entry.id   AF-A0A920BQA4-F1
#
_cell.length_a   1.000
_cell.length_b   1.000
_cell.length_c   1.000
_cell.angle_alpha   90.00
_cell.angle_beta   90.00
_cell.angle_gamma   90.00
#
_symmetry.space_group_name_H-M   'P 1'
#
loop_
_entity.id
_entity.type
_entity.pdbx_description
1 polymer ?
#
loop_
_entity_poly.entity_id
_entity_poly.type
_entity_poly.pdbx_seq_one_letter_code
_entity_poly.pdbx_strand_id
1 'polypeptide(L)' 'MVWYVRTAKTASGARTVQIVYSSQRGSRDIEHSGSAHDNAESEVLKAAARRPLAAGQGELDLAWTMPARRLRVLRC' A
#
# COMPACT_ATOMS: atom_id res chain seq x y z
N MET A 1 -10.45 2.60 6.11
CA MET A 1 -10.58 2.51 4.64
C MET A 1 -9.18 2.46 4.09
N VAL A 2 -8.79 1.35 3.47
CA VAL A 2 -7.41 1.18 2.98
C VAL A 2 -7.44 1.44 1.49
N TRP A 3 -6.51 2.25 1.00
CA TRP A 3 -6.36 2.45 -0.43
C TRP A 3 -4.90 2.27 -0.83
N TYR A 4 -4.68 1.71 -2.02
CA TYR A 4 -3.34 1.47 -2.54
C TYR A 4 -3.30 1.63 -4.06
N VAL A 5 -2.14 2.03 -4.57
CA VAL A 5 -1.89 2.15 -6.01
C VAL A 5 -1.38 0.81 -6.54
N ARG A 6 -1.98 0.31 -7.61
CA ARG A 6 -1.50 -0.88 -8.33
C ARG A 6 -1.15 -0.56 -9.78
N THR A 7 -0.18 -1.27 -10.31
CA THR A 7 0.15 -1.28 -11.74
C THR A 7 -0.21 -2.63 -12.34
N ALA A 8 -0.97 -2.63 -13.43
CA ALA A 8 -1.29 -3.83 -14.20
C ALA A 8 -0.74 -3.73 -15.62
N LYS A 9 -0.32 -4.86 -16.19
CA LYS A 9 0.07 -4.95 -17.60
C LYS A 9 -1.18 -5.21 -18.44
N THR A 10 -1.39 -4.43 -19.49
CA THR A 10 -2.47 -4.64 -20.46
C THR A 10 -2.05 -5.65 -21.52
N ALA A 11 -3.02 -6.22 -22.24
CA ALA A 11 -2.76 -7.12 -23.36
C ALA A 11 -1.92 -6.47 -24.49
N SER A 12 -1.95 -5.15 -24.60
CA SER A 12 -1.18 -4.35 -25.55
C SER A 12 0.26 -4.05 -25.10
N GLY A 13 0.69 -4.54 -23.93
CA GLY A 13 2.03 -4.29 -23.38
C GLY A 13 2.17 -2.96 -22.62
N ALA A 14 1.13 -2.12 -22.59
CA ALA A 14 1.11 -0.90 -21.79
C ALA A 14 0.94 -1.22 -20.29
N ARG A 15 1.30 -0.25 -19.44
CA ARG A 15 1.12 -0.32 -17.98
C ARG A 15 0.00 0.60 -17.55
N THR A 16 -1.08 0.05 -17.04
CA THR A 16 -2.15 0.85 -16.43
C THR A 16 -1.89 1.05 -14.94
N VAL A 17 -2.09 2.26 -14.46
CA VAL A 17 -2.04 2.62 -13.03
C VAL A 17 -3.47 2.80 -12.52
N GLN A 18 -3.78 2.14 -11.41
CA GLN A 18 -5.12 2.13 -10.81
C GLN A 18 -5.02 2.40 -9.32
N ILE A 19 -6.00 3.13 -8.79
CA ILE A 19 -6.16 3.37 -7.37
C ILE A 19 -7.26 2.43 -6.88
N VAL A 20 -6.93 1.56 -5.92
CA VAL A 20 -7.86 0.59 -5.37
C VAL A 20 -8.23 1.01 -3.96
N TYR A 21 -9.52 1.22 -3.71
CA TYR A 21 -10.08 1.43 -2.38
C TYR A 21 -10.67 0.11 -1.88
N SER A 22 -10.28 -0.32 -0.69
CA SER A 22 -10.83 -1.50 -0.03
C SER A 22 -11.43 -1.13 1.32
N SER A 23 -12.68 -1.53 1.52
CA SER A 23 -13.29 -1.59 2.84
C SER A 23 -13.02 -2.96 3.46
N GLN A 24 -12.86 -3.00 4.79
CA GLN A 24 -12.60 -4.24 5.54
C GLN A 24 -13.73 -5.29 5.40
N ARG A 25 -14.89 -4.89 4.86
CA ARG A 25 -16.07 -5.75 4.60
C ARG A 25 -16.20 -6.23 3.15
N GLY A 26 -15.15 -6.12 2.34
CA GLY A 26 -15.06 -6.83 1.05
C GLY A 26 -15.42 -6.02 -0.20
N SER A 27 -15.86 -4.77 -0.07
CA SER A 27 -16.03 -3.91 -1.24
C SER A 27 -14.68 -3.39 -1.72
N ARG A 28 -14.39 -3.59 -3.01
CA ARG A 28 -13.24 -3.03 -3.70
C ARG A 28 -13.75 -2.07 -4.77
N ASP A 29 -13.46 -0.79 -4.59
CA ASP A 29 -13.69 0.24 -5.60
C ASP A 29 -12.37 0.49 -6.34
N ILE A 30 -12.42 0.58 -7.67
CA ILE A 30 -11.23 0.68 -8.52
C ILE A 30 -11.39 1.91 -9.40
N GLU A 31 -10.58 2.92 -9.11
CA GLU A 31 -10.48 4.14 -9.91
C GLU A 31 -9.35 4.01 -10.92
N HIS A 32 -9.64 4.31 -12.19
CA HIS A 32 -8.67 4.28 -13.28
C HIS A 32 -7.94 5.62 -13.39
N SER A 33 -6.63 5.61 -13.14
CA SER A 33 -5.80 6.83 -13.18
C SER A 33 -5.20 7.09 -14.57
N GLY A 34 -4.91 6.04 -15.33
CA GLY A 34 -4.45 6.14 -16.73
C GLY A 34 -3.66 4.92 -17.21
N SER A 35 -3.21 4.98 -18.47
CA SER A 35 -2.30 4.00 -19.09
C SER A 35 -1.01 4.69 -19.54
N ALA A 36 0.12 4.12 -19.16
CA ALA A 36 1.45 4.55 -19.52
C ALA A 36 2.05 3.57 -20.53
N HIS A 37 2.63 4.11 -21.60
CA HIS A 37 3.30 3.32 -22.63
C HIS A 37 4.80 3.17 -22.34
N ASP A 38 5.35 4.06 -21.51
CA ASP A 38 6.73 3.99 -21.03
C ASP A 38 6.83 3.89 -19.50
N ASN A 39 7.97 3.42 -19.00
CA ASN A 39 8.27 3.37 -17.57
C ASN A 39 8.25 4.76 -16.93
N ALA A 40 8.76 5.78 -17.63
CA ALA A 40 8.81 7.15 -17.13
C ALA A 40 7.40 7.71 -16.88
N GLU A 41 6.47 7.48 -17.82
CA GLU A 41 5.06 7.88 -17.69
C GLU A 41 4.39 7.16 -16.52
N SER A 42 4.73 5.89 -16.28
CA SER A 42 4.19 5.12 -15.15
C SER A 42 4.61 5.71 -13.80
N GLU A 43 5.83 6.21 -13.68
CA GLU A 43 6.32 6.83 -12.43
C GLU A 43 5.63 8.18 -12.16
N VAL A 44 5.37 8.97 -13.20
CA VAL A 44 4.59 10.22 -13.07
C VAL A 44 3.16 9.93 -12.65
N LEU A 45 2.50 8.93 -13.26
CA LEU A 45 1.16 8.50 -12.88
C LEU A 45 1.10 7.96 -11.45
N LYS A 46 2.12 7.21 -11.01
CA LYS A 46 2.23 6.76 -9.61
C LYS A 46 2.38 7.94 -8.66
N ALA A 47 3.22 8.92 -8.98
CA ALA A 47 3.41 10.11 -8.16
C ALA A 47 2.10 10.93 -8.05
N ALA A 48 1.37 11.09 -9.16
CA ALA A 48 0.07 11.75 -9.19
C ALA A 48 -1.00 10.98 -8.40
N ALA A 49 -1.02 9.65 -8.51
CA ALA A 49 -1.91 8.78 -7.76
C ALA A 49 -1.57 8.71 -6.25
N ARG A 50 -0.32 9.04 -5.88
CA ARG A 50 0.16 9.05 -4.49
C ARG A 50 -0.14 10.35 -3.75
N ARG A 51 -1.22 11.07 -4.13
CA ARG A 51 -1.82 12.14 -3.32
C ARG A 51 -1.78 11.76 -1.83
N PRO A 52 -1.46 12.71 -0.92
CA PRO A 52 -1.02 12.39 0.42
C PRO A 52 -1.93 11.38 1.13
N LEU A 53 -1.41 10.16 1.26
CA LEU A 53 -2.00 9.02 1.97
C LEU A 53 -2.28 9.32 3.45
N ALA A 54 -1.78 10.45 3.95
CA ALA A 54 -1.90 10.93 5.32
C ALA A 54 -3.34 11.22 5.78
N ALA A 55 -4.27 11.51 4.85
CA ALA A 55 -5.65 11.82 5.23
C ALA A 55 -6.45 10.61 5.77
N GLY A 56 -5.90 9.39 5.71
CA GLY A 56 -6.56 8.18 6.21
C GLY A 56 -5.63 7.09 6.76
N GLN A 57 -4.31 7.23 6.64
CA GLN A 57 -3.35 6.42 7.39
C GLN A 57 -3.06 7.10 8.72
N GLY A 58 -3.51 6.50 9.82
CA GLY A 58 -3.11 6.93 11.16
C GLY A 58 -1.60 6.73 11.37
N GLU A 59 -1.05 7.46 12.34
CA GLU A 59 0.34 7.33 12.77
C GLU A 59 0.60 5.91 13.30
N LEU A 60 1.65 5.26 12.80
CA LEU A 60 2.01 3.90 13.17
C LEU A 60 3.12 3.95 14.23
N ASP A 61 2.75 3.93 15.51
CA ASP A 61 3.71 3.84 16.62
C ASP A 61 4.31 2.42 16.68
N LEU A 62 5.56 2.29 16.23
CA LEU A 62 6.30 1.03 16.17
C LEU A 62 7.16 0.83 17.42
N ALA A 63 6.56 0.94 18.61
CA ALA A 63 7.26 0.65 19.86
C ALA A 63 7.68 -0.84 19.90
N TRP A 64 8.98 -1.08 19.72
CA TRP A 64 9.55 -2.43 19.78
C TRP A 64 9.61 -2.92 21.23
N THR A 65 8.58 -3.66 21.66
CA THR A 65 8.62 -4.36 22.95
C THR A 65 9.35 -5.68 22.80
N MET A 66 10.55 -5.78 23.37
CA MET A 66 11.24 -7.06 23.54
C MET A 66 10.48 -7.85 24.61
N PRO A 67 9.95 -9.06 24.34
CA PRO A 67 9.37 -9.88 25.39
C PRO A 67 10.50 -10.27 26.36
N ALA A 68 10.44 -9.78 27.59
CA ALA A 68 11.39 -10.16 28.63
C ALA A 68 11.33 -11.68 28.83
N ARG A 69 12.37 -12.38 28.38
CA ARG A 69 12.50 -13.82 28.56
C ARG A 69 12.63 -14.09 30.06
N ARG A 70 11.60 -14.67 30.68
CA ARG A 70 11.60 -15.01 32.09
C ARG A 70 12.64 -16.13 32.32
N LEU A 71 13.85 -15.76 32.74
CA LEU A 71 14.86 -16.73 33.18
C LEU A 71 14.36 -17.35 34.50
N ARG A 72 13.92 -18.62 34.45
CA ARG A 72 13.80 -19.42 35.66
C ARG A 72 15.21 -19.68 36.17
N VAL A 73 15.62 -18.94 37.18
CA VAL A 73 16.70 -19.38 38.06
C VAL A 73 16.25 -20.68 38.72
N LEU A 74 16.86 -21.79 38.32
CA LEU A 74 16.80 -23.04 39.08
C LEU A 74 17.53 -22.76 40.41
N ARG A 75 16.76 -22.68 41.50
CA ARG A 75 17.32 -22.77 42.85
C ARG A 75 17.80 -24.21 43.02
N CYS A 76 19.11 -24.36 43.25
CA CYS A 76 19.66 -25.52 43.95
C CYS A 76 19.35 -25.41 45.45
#